data_AF-A0A9W8D0E8-F1
#
_entry.id   AF-A0A9W8D0E8-F1
#
_cell.length_a   1.000
_cell.length_b   1.000
_cell.length_c   1.000
_cell.angle_alpha   90.00
_cell.angle_beta   90.00
_cell.angle_gamma   90.00
#
_symmetry.space_group_name_H-M   'P 1'
#
loop_
_entity.id
_entity.type
_entity.pdbx_description
1 polymer ?
#
loop_
_entity_poly.entity_id
_entity_poly.type
_entity_poly.pdbx_seq_one_letter_code
_entity_poly.pdbx_strand_id
1 'polypeptide(L)'
;MSPSPSKTSENTSDSDSNQGSDLLVGPFKAEGGWKNQPRNSISRKQKKLFYMWLLENTRFPFPTENERVYLDIDHVSEKQFKYWFANIRCRQFTKHRDSEGNLYFAPNAKFYESCFRMGLVIPHAIPADVRRAIKQPRKCSMRRV
;
A
#
# COMPACT_ATOMS: atom_id res chain seq x y z
N MET A 1 49.35 -0.07 30.49
CA MET A 1 48.65 -0.98 29.55
C MET A 1 48.08 -2.12 30.38
N SER A 2 46.76 -2.21 30.49
CA SER A 2 46.08 -3.22 31.28
C SER A 2 45.99 -4.55 30.52
N PRO A 3 46.27 -5.71 31.14
CA PRO A 3 45.99 -7.02 30.55
C PRO A 3 44.92 -7.78 31.35
N SER A 4 44.00 -8.47 30.66
CA SER A 4 43.06 -9.47 31.21
C SER A 4 42.23 -10.11 30.07
N PRO A 5 41.64 -11.32 30.23
CA PRO A 5 42.34 -12.60 30.03
C PRO A 5 41.53 -13.64 29.20
N SER A 6 42.22 -14.73 28.83
CA SER A 6 41.80 -16.15 28.74
C SER A 6 40.45 -16.58 28.09
N LYS A 7 40.51 -17.61 27.23
CA LYS A 7 40.07 -18.99 27.59
C LYS A 7 40.34 -20.03 26.49
N THR A 8 40.84 -21.18 26.95
CA THR A 8 41.18 -22.42 26.24
C THR A 8 40.27 -23.55 26.76
N SER A 9 40.26 -24.68 26.04
CA SER A 9 39.85 -26.06 26.38
C SER A 9 38.34 -26.34 26.45
N GLU A 10 37.76 -27.14 25.54
CA GLU A 10 37.89 -28.60 25.29
C GLU A 10 36.94 -29.46 26.14
N ASN A 11 36.10 -30.22 25.40
CA ASN A 11 35.64 -31.61 25.58
C ASN A 11 34.86 -31.97 26.88
N THR A 12 33.88 -32.89 26.92
CA THR A 12 33.70 -34.17 26.20
C THR A 12 32.29 -34.73 26.49
N SER A 13 31.78 -35.63 25.62
CA SER A 13 30.96 -36.85 25.89
C SER A 13 29.59 -36.74 26.61
N ASP A 14 28.58 -37.60 26.45
CA ASP A 14 28.15 -38.68 25.54
C ASP A 14 26.78 -39.14 26.09
N SER A 15 25.87 -39.62 25.21
CA SER A 15 24.74 -40.57 25.45
C SER A 15 23.68 -40.26 26.55
N ASP A 16 22.38 -40.51 26.41
CA ASP A 16 21.71 -41.70 25.88
C ASP A 16 20.19 -41.44 25.66
N SER A 17 19.62 -42.31 24.84
CA SER A 17 18.24 -42.60 24.43
C SER A 17 17.05 -42.19 25.33
N ASN A 18 15.96 -41.70 24.71
CA ASN A 18 14.65 -42.37 24.86
C ASN A 18 13.57 -41.94 23.84
N GLN A 19 13.09 -42.95 23.14
CA GLN A 19 11.74 -43.22 22.63
C GLN A 19 10.71 -42.07 22.58
N GLY A 20 10.28 -41.73 21.36
CA GLY A 20 9.08 -40.94 21.08
C GLY A 20 8.34 -41.56 19.89
N SER A 21 7.38 -42.41 20.22
CA SER A 21 6.43 -43.14 19.40
C SER A 21 5.93 -42.47 18.11
N ASP A 22 5.86 -43.29 17.06
CA ASP A 22 4.87 -43.25 15.98
C ASP A 22 3.53 -42.64 16.39
N LEU A 23 3.27 -41.43 15.89
CA LEU A 23 1.92 -40.93 15.69
C LEU A 23 1.82 -40.40 14.26
N LEU A 24 1.30 -41.27 13.39
CA LEU A 24 0.42 -40.98 12.27
C LEU A 24 0.51 -39.53 11.76
N VAL A 25 1.29 -39.34 10.69
CA VAL A 25 1.11 -38.23 9.75
C VAL A 25 -0.25 -38.44 9.06
N GLY A 26 -1.32 -38.07 9.76
CA GLY A 26 -2.61 -37.85 9.15
C GLY A 26 -2.48 -36.71 8.14
N PRO A 27 -3.15 -36.78 6.98
CA PRO A 27 -3.21 -35.64 6.08
C PRO A 27 -3.87 -34.50 6.85
N PHE A 28 -3.10 -33.46 7.17
CA PHE A 28 -3.62 -32.20 7.66
C PHE A 28 -4.60 -31.69 6.61
N LYS A 29 -5.89 -32.00 6.80
CA LYS A 29 -6.98 -31.25 6.20
C LYS A 29 -6.87 -29.86 6.79
N ALA A 30 -6.15 -28.99 6.08
CA ALA A 30 -6.23 -27.57 6.28
C ALA A 30 -7.66 -27.14 5.89
N GLU A 31 -8.61 -27.35 6.79
CA GLU A 31 -9.91 -26.69 6.86
C GLU A 31 -9.68 -25.21 7.25
N GLY A 32 -8.78 -24.56 6.51
CA GLY A 32 -8.56 -23.12 6.55
C GLY A 32 -9.64 -22.48 5.72
N GLY A 33 -10.86 -22.43 6.26
CA GLY A 33 -11.94 -21.61 5.76
C GLY A 33 -11.58 -20.14 5.89
N TRP A 34 -10.61 -19.64 5.12
CA TRP A 34 -10.44 -18.22 4.82
C TRP A 34 -11.57 -17.79 3.88
N LYS A 35 -12.80 -18.01 4.32
CA LYS A 35 -14.01 -17.62 3.61
C LYS A 35 -14.06 -16.11 3.69
N ASN A 36 -13.53 -15.46 2.65
CA ASN A 36 -13.91 -14.15 2.14
C ASN A 36 -14.60 -13.25 3.17
N GLN A 37 -13.90 -12.87 4.24
CA GLN A 37 -14.35 -11.76 5.07
C GLN A 37 -14.62 -10.60 4.10
N PRO A 38 -15.82 -9.99 4.13
CA PRO A 38 -16.16 -8.92 3.22
C PRO A 38 -15.07 -7.87 3.39
N ARG A 39 -14.26 -7.70 2.35
CA ARG A 39 -13.19 -6.71 2.36
C ARG A 39 -13.93 -5.39 2.48
N ASN A 40 -13.98 -4.81 3.68
CA ASN A 40 -14.59 -3.51 3.96
C ASN A 40 -13.86 -2.50 3.08
N SER A 41 -14.36 -2.37 1.86
CA SER A 41 -13.68 -1.71 0.76
C SER A 41 -14.20 -0.29 0.74
N ILE A 42 -13.28 0.66 0.73
CA ILE A 42 -13.61 2.07 0.60
C ILE A 42 -14.49 2.24 -0.65
N SER A 43 -15.65 2.86 -0.45
CA SER A 43 -16.68 3.00 -1.47
C SER A 43 -16.20 3.88 -2.62
N ARG A 44 -16.89 3.83 -3.77
CA ARG A 44 -16.54 4.66 -4.91
C ARG A 44 -16.67 6.15 -4.59
N LYS A 45 -17.71 6.56 -3.83
CA LYS A 45 -17.91 7.95 -3.40
C LYS A 45 -16.72 8.43 -2.55
N GLN A 46 -16.30 7.61 -1.58
CA GLN A 46 -15.16 7.91 -0.70
C GLN A 46 -13.85 8.00 -1.47
N LYS A 47 -13.57 7.04 -2.36
CA LYS A 47 -12.40 7.11 -3.25
C LYS A 47 -12.40 8.39 -4.07
N LYS A 48 -13.57 8.85 -4.56
CA LYS A 48 -13.67 10.08 -5.36
C LYS A 48 -13.20 11.27 -4.54
N LEU A 49 -13.67 11.40 -3.30
CA LEU A 49 -13.23 12.45 -2.38
C LEU A 49 -11.73 12.38 -2.11
N PHE A 50 -11.17 11.18 -1.89
CA PHE A 50 -9.74 11.06 -1.61
C PHE A 50 -8.87 11.42 -2.82
N TYR A 51 -9.28 11.01 -4.03
CA TYR A 51 -8.57 11.40 -5.25
C TYR A 51 -8.69 12.90 -5.53
N MET A 52 -9.84 13.51 -5.20
CA MET A 52 -10.02 14.96 -5.31
C MET A 52 -9.06 15.71 -4.37
N TRP A 53 -8.99 15.30 -3.09
CA TRP A 53 -8.02 15.86 -2.15
C TRP A 53 -6.56 15.64 -2.61
N LEU A 54 -6.24 14.46 -3.15
CA LEU A 54 -4.91 14.18 -3.68
C LEU A 54 -4.53 15.04 -4.90
N LEU A 55 -5.50 15.46 -5.73
CA LEU A 55 -5.24 16.35 -6.86
C LEU A 55 -4.82 17.75 -6.41
N GLU A 56 -5.31 18.19 -5.25
CA GLU A 56 -4.95 19.46 -4.63
C GLU A 56 -3.63 19.35 -3.85
N ASN A 57 -3.30 18.16 -3.33
CA ASN A 57 -2.17 17.92 -2.43
C ASN A 57 -1.10 16.97 -3.03
N THR A 58 -0.84 17.06 -4.34
CA THR A 58 0.02 16.10 -5.05
C THR A 58 1.47 16.10 -4.56
N ARG A 59 2.01 17.27 -4.18
CA ARG A 59 3.40 17.44 -3.72
C ARG A 59 3.65 16.83 -2.34
N PHE A 60 2.66 16.97 -1.45
CA PHE A 60 2.69 16.48 -0.06
C PHE A 60 1.42 15.68 0.27
N PRO A 61 1.28 14.44 -0.25
CA PRO A 61 0.05 13.65 -0.14
C PRO A 61 -0.10 12.95 1.23
N PHE A 62 -0.01 13.73 2.31
CA PHE A 62 -0.08 13.28 3.69
C PHE A 62 -1.24 13.98 4.42
N PRO A 63 -2.46 13.44 4.31
CA PRO A 63 -3.59 14.05 4.98
C PRO A 63 -3.40 13.98 6.50
N THR A 64 -3.77 15.07 7.15
CA THR A 64 -3.82 15.24 8.59
C THR A 64 -5.08 14.62 9.18
N GLU A 65 -5.10 14.49 10.50
CA GLU A 65 -6.28 13.99 11.22
C GLU A 65 -7.49 14.92 11.05
N ASN A 66 -7.26 16.23 11.01
CA ASN A 66 -8.31 17.21 10.76
C ASN A 66 -8.91 17.04 9.36
N GLU A 67 -8.07 16.83 8.34
CA GLU A 67 -8.55 16.57 6.97
C GLU A 67 -9.31 15.26 6.85
N ARG A 68 -8.98 14.24 7.65
CA ARG A 68 -9.78 13.02 7.73
C ARG A 68 -11.21 13.31 8.18
N VAL A 69 -11.40 14.20 9.16
CA VAL A 69 -12.72 14.63 9.64
C VAL A 69 -13.45 15.42 8.55
N TYR A 70 -12.77 16.35 7.88
CA TYR A 70 -13.38 17.15 6.79
C TYR A 70 -13.78 16.33 5.56
N LEU A 71 -13.11 15.22 5.28
CA LEU A 71 -13.49 14.32 4.20
C LEU A 71 -14.79 13.54 4.50
N ASP A 72 -15.40 13.75 5.68
CA ASP A 72 -16.74 13.33 6.09
C ASP A 72 -17.03 11.87 5.77
N ILE A 73 -16.13 11.01 6.26
CA ILE A 73 -16.10 9.61 5.90
C ILE A 73 -16.73 8.82 7.04
N ASP A 74 -18.06 8.90 7.15
CA ASP A 74 -18.85 8.37 8.28
C ASP A 74 -18.56 6.92 8.67
N HIS A 75 -17.90 6.14 7.80
CA HIS A 75 -17.68 4.71 8.03
C HIS A 75 -16.27 4.23 7.62
N VAL A 76 -15.26 5.10 7.53
CA VAL A 76 -13.86 4.68 7.30
C VAL A 76 -13.06 4.83 8.59
N SER A 77 -12.57 3.70 9.11
CA SER A 77 -11.66 3.71 10.25
C SER A 77 -10.38 4.47 9.93
N GLU A 78 -9.81 5.12 10.94
CA GLU A 78 -8.52 5.83 10.85
C GLU A 78 -7.43 4.94 10.23
N LYS A 79 -7.37 3.66 10.63
CA LYS A 79 -6.44 2.67 10.09
C LYS A 79 -6.63 2.45 8.58
N GLN A 80 -7.86 2.29 8.12
CA GLN A 80 -8.16 2.15 6.68
C GLN A 80 -7.81 3.41 5.90
N PHE A 81 -8.10 4.59 6.46
CA PHE A 81 -7.76 5.88 5.87
C PHE A 81 -6.24 6.00 5.68
N LYS A 82 -5.46 5.84 6.76
CA LYS A 82 -3.99 5.90 6.73
C LYS A 82 -3.40 4.89 5.75
N TYR A 83 -3.87 3.64 5.76
CA TYR A 83 -3.38 2.62 4.83
C TYR A 83 -3.77 2.87 3.39
N TRP A 84 -4.95 3.44 3.13
CA TRP A 84 -5.33 3.76 1.76
C TRP A 84 -4.39 4.81 1.17
N PHE A 85 -4.15 5.91 1.88
CA PHE A 85 -3.22 6.95 1.44
C PHE A 85 -1.78 6.43 1.30
N ALA A 86 -1.30 5.63 2.27
CA ALA A 86 0.02 5.01 2.16
C ALA A 86 0.14 4.11 0.91
N ASN A 87 -0.86 3.27 0.65
CA ASN A 87 -0.87 2.40 -0.53
C ASN A 87 -0.93 3.19 -1.84
N ILE A 88 -1.72 4.26 -1.88
CA ILE A 88 -1.82 5.10 -3.07
C ILE A 88 -0.49 5.82 -3.35
N ARG A 89 0.16 6.39 -2.33
CA ARG A 89 1.50 6.97 -2.47
C ARG A 89 2.50 5.98 -3.06
N CYS A 90 2.55 4.76 -2.54
CA CYS A 90 3.50 3.75 -3.02
C CYS A 90 3.21 3.27 -4.46
N ARG A 91 1.96 3.27 -4.89
CA ARG A 91 1.55 2.68 -6.19
C ARG A 91 1.44 3.71 -7.32
N GLN A 92 1.11 4.95 -6.98
CA GLN A 92 0.65 5.95 -7.93
C GLN A 92 1.44 7.27 -7.85
N PHE A 93 2.40 7.37 -6.94
CA PHE A 93 3.31 8.51 -6.87
C PHE A 93 4.75 8.03 -6.98
N THR A 94 5.58 8.91 -7.52
CA THR A 94 7.04 8.77 -7.60
C THR A 94 7.66 9.80 -6.68
N LYS A 95 8.71 9.41 -5.94
CA LYS A 95 9.47 10.32 -5.09
C LYS A 95 10.56 11.00 -5.92
N HIS A 96 10.67 12.31 -5.78
CA HIS A 96 11.69 13.13 -6.42
C HIS A 96 12.42 13.96 -5.36
N ARG A 97 13.60 14.46 -5.73
CA ARG A 97 14.33 15.47 -4.97
C ARG A 97 14.31 16.76 -5.76
N ASP A 98 14.08 17.89 -5.09
CA ASP A 98 14.28 19.19 -5.71
C ASP A 98 15.76 19.58 -5.70
N SER A 99 16.08 20.74 -6.28
CA SER A 99 17.43 21.30 -6.31
C SER A 99 17.98 21.61 -4.92
N GLU A 100 17.12 21.80 -3.93
CA GLU A 100 17.47 22.07 -2.53
C GLU A 100 17.67 20.77 -1.73
N GLY A 101 17.38 19.62 -2.33
CA GLY A 101 17.48 18.30 -1.71
C GLY A 101 16.24 17.84 -0.95
N ASN A 102 15.15 18.63 -0.93
CA ASN A 102 13.89 18.24 -0.32
C ASN A 102 13.19 17.15 -1.13
N LEU A 103 12.63 16.17 -0.43
CA LEU A 103 11.85 15.11 -1.03
C LEU A 103 10.41 15.58 -1.28
N TYR A 104 9.93 15.37 -2.50
CA TYR A 104 8.54 15.61 -2.86
C TYR A 104 7.97 14.46 -3.69
N PHE A 105 6.63 14.40 -3.76
CA PHE A 105 5.94 13.40 -4.57
C PHE A 105 5.45 14.01 -5.87
N ALA A 106 5.51 13.22 -6.95
CA ALA A 106 4.88 13.54 -8.23
C ALA A 106 3.92 12.40 -8.62
N PRO A 107 2.68 12.70 -9.06
CA PRO A 107 1.77 11.66 -9.51
C PRO A 107 2.24 11.03 -10.82
N ASN A 108 2.15 9.70 -10.91
CA ASN A 108 2.48 8.95 -12.12
C ASN A 108 1.25 8.70 -13.01
N ALA A 109 1.43 8.05 -14.15
CA ALA A 109 0.34 7.79 -15.09
C ALA A 109 -0.86 7.05 -14.46
N LYS A 110 -0.62 6.10 -13.56
CA LYS A 110 -1.69 5.33 -12.88
C LYS A 110 -2.55 6.20 -11.97
N PHE A 111 -2.00 7.28 -11.42
CA PHE A 111 -2.77 8.25 -10.65
C PHE A 111 -3.81 8.92 -11.54
N TYR A 112 -3.38 9.47 -12.68
CA TYR A 112 -4.27 10.16 -13.60
C TYR A 112 -5.29 9.20 -14.25
N GLU A 113 -4.88 7.97 -14.60
CA GLU A 113 -5.82 6.91 -15.01
C GLU A 113 -6.90 6.65 -13.96
N SER A 114 -6.54 6.70 -12.68
CA SER A 114 -7.50 6.56 -11.59
C SER A 114 -8.42 7.78 -11.50
N CYS A 115 -7.88 9.00 -11.62
CA CYS A 115 -8.69 10.23 -11.64
C CYS A 115 -9.72 10.23 -12.77
N PHE A 116 -9.33 9.84 -13.99
CA PHE A 116 -10.25 9.71 -15.12
C PHE A 116 -11.35 8.66 -14.88
N ARG A 117 -11.01 7.49 -14.32
CA ARG A 117 -12.00 6.46 -13.94
C ARG A 117 -12.99 6.94 -12.88
N MET A 118 -12.58 7.90 -12.05
CA MET A 118 -13.43 8.53 -11.04
C MET A 118 -14.23 9.73 -11.59
N GLY A 119 -14.04 10.09 -12.86
CA GLY A 119 -14.70 11.24 -13.49
C GLY A 119 -14.27 12.57 -12.87
N LEU A 120 -13.00 12.68 -12.47
CA LEU A 120 -12.44 13.92 -11.93
C LEU A 120 -11.87 14.79 -13.06
N VAL A 121 -12.09 16.10 -12.95
CA VAL A 121 -11.44 17.10 -13.80
C VAL A 121 -10.10 17.43 -13.17
N ILE A 122 -9.02 17.34 -13.95
CA ILE A 122 -7.68 17.64 -13.47
C ILE A 122 -7.42 19.13 -13.74
N PRO A 123 -7.21 19.96 -12.71
CA PRO A 123 -7.14 21.41 -12.86
C PRO A 123 -5.81 21.89 -13.47
N HIS A 124 -4.76 21.07 -13.42
CA HIS A 124 -3.41 21.43 -13.89
C HIS A 124 -2.98 20.61 -15.10
N ALA A 125 -2.00 21.12 -15.85
CA ALA A 125 -1.44 20.42 -16.99
C ALA A 125 -0.67 19.17 -16.56
N ILE A 126 -1.04 18.01 -17.10
CA ILE A 126 -0.30 16.76 -16.90
C ILE A 126 1.03 16.83 -17.68
N PRO A 127 2.19 16.56 -17.06
CA PRO A 127 3.48 16.50 -17.75
C PRO A 127 3.46 15.60 -19.00
N ALA A 128 4.16 15.99 -20.06
CA ALA A 128 4.06 15.33 -21.38
C ALA A 128 4.54 13.87 -21.35
N ASP A 129 5.61 13.59 -20.60
CA ASP A 129 6.13 12.26 -20.33
C ASP A 129 5.08 11.37 -19.64
N VAL A 130 4.43 11.88 -18.59
CA VAL A 130 3.36 11.15 -17.90
C VAL A 130 2.16 10.94 -18.80
N ARG A 131 1.76 11.97 -19.56
CA ARG A 131 0.62 11.93 -20.48
C ARG A 131 0.75 10.84 -21.54
N ARG A 132 1.96 10.63 -22.07
CA ARG A 132 2.25 9.54 -23.03
C ARG A 132 2.09 8.15 -22.42
N ALA A 133 2.30 8.02 -21.10
CA ALA A 133 2.17 6.76 -20.39
C ALA A 133 0.75 6.45 -19.89
N ILE A 134 -0.19 7.41 -19.94
CA ILE A 134 -1.58 7.20 -19.53
C ILE A 134 -2.30 6.33 -20.56
N LYS A 135 -2.76 5.15 -20.12
CA LYS A 135 -3.65 4.32 -20.92
C LYS A 135 -5.05 4.93 -20.88
N GLN A 136 -5.46 5.56 -21.98
CA GLN A 136 -6.83 6.04 -22.14
C GLN A 136 -7.80 4.87 -21.91
N PRO A 137 -8.87 5.05 -21.12
CA PRO A 137 -9.88 4.02 -20.98
C PRO A 137 -10.42 3.72 -22.37
N ARG A 138 -10.37 2.44 -22.77
CA ARG A 138 -10.99 1.99 -24.03
C ARG A 138 -12.44 2.43 -23.97
N LYS A 139 -12.87 3.33 -24.86
CA LYS A 139 -14.27 3.70 -24.99
C LYS A 139 -15.04 2.40 -25.18
N CYS A 140 -15.86 2.04 -24.21
CA CYS A 140 -16.72 0.88 -24.32
C CYS A 140 -17.64 1.18 -25.50
N SER A 141 -17.37 0.55 -26.64
CA SER A 141 -18.19 0.66 -27.84
C SER A 141 -19.56 0.11 -27.48
N MET A 142 -20.49 0.99 -27.13
CA MET A 142 -21.89 0.61 -27.03
C MET A 142 -22.29 0.11 -28.41
N ARG A 143 -22.39 -1.21 -28.56
CA ARG A 143 -23.11 -1.82 -29.68
C ARG A 143 -24.53 -1.27 -29.57
N ARG A 144 -24.89 -0.37 -30.48
CA ARG A 144 -26.30 -0.03 -30.70
C ARG A 144 -26.98 -1.33 -31.11
N VAL A 145 -27.97 -1.74 -30.32
CA VAL A 145 -28.95 -2.76 -30.70
C VAL A 145 -29.89 -2.12 -31.70
#